data_AF-A0A936V4A4-F1
#
_entry.id   AF-A0A936V4A4-F1
#
_cell.length_a   1.000
_cell.length_b   1.000
_cell.length_c   1.000
_cell.angle_alpha   90.00
_cell.angle_beta   90.00
_cell.angle_gamma   90.00
#
_symmetry.space_group_name_H-M   'P 1'
#
loop_
_entity.id
_entity.type
_entity.pdbx_description
1 polymer ?
#
loop_
_entity_poly.entity_id
_entity_poly.type
_entity_poly.pdbx_seq_one_letter_code
_entity_poly.pdbx_strand_id
1 'polypeptide(L)'
;MRKSIRSPHSIGRRQALQRLSALSAASLLPWGNAAFASTPSTLNALPRTALVIGNSRYKDAPLKNPANDAGAIGDHLKKLGFSVISQLDGGKAAMENAIRSYGEQLAKSKGVGLFYFAGHGLQVSWRNFLVPVDASLGSADDIPRQTVDLAALLGGIGKAGNPMNIVVLDACRDNPFGGDLKSGKGLSQMDAPIGTLLAYATAPGNVASDGGGSNGLYTESILREIRTPEAKIEDVFKRVRLAVRRASQGQQIPWESTSLEDDFYFLPPADIKKLSQEELDRQFAEEAAIWEKAQQAADVRPVEAYIRRYPSGRFSELAQVRLDRMLAKQGEKKVSLVNTAANPFTKGTGVIDLTYRVGDRYVFRTLDLLTNVEGRRLANTVSEVTEDQVIYNNGALVTDLLGNLIKRPDGARFGPNQFFISEYVLGKKWATRYAIHFAKGGEDVIELDLKVVGRETITVPAGTFDCYKVEAHGWTLGQGQSNEWKYWVAPDKVNRVIALEAWWRRGNRIVRSERQELVAYTRAG
;
A
#
# COMPACT_ATOMS: atom_id res chain seq x y z
N MET A 1 79.44 7.81 33.66
CA MET A 1 79.97 8.11 35.03
C MET A 1 78.94 8.98 35.72
N ARG A 2 78.38 8.72 36.92
CA ARG A 2 78.62 7.73 37.98
C ARG A 2 77.26 7.17 38.45
N LYS A 3 77.27 5.87 38.77
CA LYS A 3 76.24 5.11 39.50
C LYS A 3 76.23 5.50 40.98
N SER A 4 75.13 5.22 41.68
CA SER A 4 75.10 4.43 42.94
C SER A 4 73.76 4.64 43.67
N ILE A 5 73.09 3.71 44.37
CA ILE A 5 73.10 2.25 44.58
C ILE A 5 71.72 1.97 45.21
N ARG A 6 71.09 0.83 44.89
CA ARG A 6 69.94 0.25 45.61
C ARG A 6 70.38 -1.04 46.29
N SER A 7 69.56 -1.50 47.25
CA SER A 7 69.31 -2.89 47.71
C SER A 7 69.58 -3.09 49.23
N PRO A 8 69.07 -4.16 49.89
CA PRO A 8 67.73 -4.79 49.76
C PRO A 8 67.20 -5.55 51.01
N HIS A 9 66.02 -6.21 50.83
CA HIS A 9 65.55 -7.50 51.40
C HIS A 9 65.16 -7.56 52.90
N SER A 10 64.29 -8.45 53.39
CA SER A 10 63.02 -9.14 53.01
C SER A 10 62.81 -10.27 54.06
N ILE A 11 61.57 -10.79 54.22
CA ILE A 11 61.10 -12.09 54.81
C ILE A 11 59.93 -11.79 55.80
N GLY A 12 58.64 -12.10 55.56
CA GLY A 12 57.93 -13.41 55.49
C GLY A 12 57.36 -13.77 56.89
N ARG A 13 56.06 -13.99 57.19
CA ARG A 13 55.14 -15.07 56.71
C ARG A 13 53.76 -15.04 57.44
N ARG A 14 52.71 -15.65 56.80
CA ARG A 14 51.42 -16.26 57.30
C ARG A 14 50.16 -15.37 57.42
N GLN A 15 49.16 -15.50 56.52
CA GLN A 15 47.95 -16.40 56.49
C GLN A 15 46.75 -15.78 57.27
N ALA A 16 45.46 -15.79 56.88
CA ALA A 16 44.68 -16.39 55.78
C ALA A 16 43.22 -15.82 55.74
N LEU A 17 42.49 -16.11 54.63
CA LEU A 17 41.00 -16.15 54.45
C LEU A 17 40.28 -14.76 54.40
N GLN A 18 39.33 -14.45 53.51
CA GLN A 18 38.41 -15.28 52.73
C GLN A 18 37.61 -14.40 51.72
N ARG A 19 37.20 -15.01 50.59
CA ARG A 19 36.02 -14.74 49.72
C ARG A 19 36.17 -13.96 48.40
N LEU A 20 36.24 -14.79 47.33
CA LEU A 20 35.50 -14.75 46.05
C LEU A 20 35.86 -13.64 45.04
N SER A 21 36.68 -13.91 44.00
CA SER A 21 36.33 -14.59 42.71
C SER A 21 35.38 -13.75 41.84
N ALA A 22 35.59 -13.46 40.56
CA ALA A 22 36.65 -13.79 39.60
C ALA A 22 36.48 -12.91 38.34
N LEU A 23 37.61 -12.50 37.77
CA LEU A 23 37.94 -12.32 36.35
C LEU A 23 36.81 -12.33 35.30
N SER A 24 36.60 -11.18 34.65
CA SER A 24 36.04 -11.13 33.29
C SER A 24 37.17 -11.25 32.27
N ALA A 25 37.42 -12.48 31.82
CA ALA A 25 38.20 -12.74 30.62
C ALA A 25 37.31 -12.50 29.39
N ALA A 26 37.78 -11.61 28.51
CA ALA A 26 37.17 -11.30 27.22
C ALA A 26 37.08 -12.57 26.34
N SER A 27 35.85 -12.96 26.00
CA SER A 27 35.58 -13.96 24.96
C SER A 27 35.40 -13.22 23.63
N LEU A 28 36.36 -13.41 22.72
CA LEU A 28 36.22 -13.11 21.30
C LEU A 28 35.13 -14.03 20.73
N LEU A 29 33.93 -13.50 20.49
CA LEU A 29 32.95 -14.16 19.65
C LEU A 29 33.19 -13.72 18.19
N PRO A 30 33.37 -14.66 17.24
CA PRO A 30 33.38 -14.30 15.83
C PRO A 30 32.04 -13.68 15.46
N TRP A 31 32.09 -12.56 14.73
CA TRP A 31 30.92 -11.93 14.10
C TRP A 31 30.28 -12.91 13.12
N GLY A 32 29.38 -13.75 13.63
CA GLY A 32 28.46 -14.52 12.83
C GLY A 32 27.50 -13.57 12.15
N ASN A 33 27.41 -13.68 10.82
CA ASN A 33 26.32 -13.13 10.03
C ASN A 33 25.00 -13.47 10.71
N ALA A 34 24.38 -12.50 11.39
CA ALA A 34 22.99 -12.59 11.77
C ALA A 34 22.18 -12.49 10.47
N ALA A 35 22.08 -13.62 9.78
CA ALA A 35 21.05 -13.84 8.80
C ALA A 35 19.73 -13.60 9.54
N PHE A 36 19.02 -12.53 9.18
CA PHE A 36 17.63 -12.36 9.53
C PHE A 36 16.90 -13.62 9.04
N ALA A 37 16.63 -14.54 9.96
CA ALA A 37 15.74 -15.64 9.72
C ALA A 37 14.36 -15.03 9.48
N SER A 38 13.83 -15.22 8.27
CA SER A 38 12.44 -14.93 7.98
C SER A 38 11.59 -15.90 8.80
N THR A 39 11.00 -15.42 9.89
CA THR A 39 9.93 -16.13 10.58
C THR A 39 8.82 -16.43 9.57
N PRO A 40 8.29 -17.67 9.48
CA PRO A 40 7.07 -17.91 8.72
C PRO A 40 5.99 -16.93 9.20
N SER A 41 5.17 -16.40 8.29
CA SER A 41 4.15 -15.40 8.62
C SER A 41 3.29 -15.92 9.78
N THR A 42 3.50 -15.37 10.98
CA THR A 42 2.88 -15.82 12.23
C THR A 42 1.35 -15.76 12.12
N LEU A 43 0.83 -14.80 11.34
CA LEU A 43 -0.59 -14.61 11.06
C LEU A 43 -1.29 -15.86 10.54
N ASN A 44 -0.65 -16.63 9.66
CA ASN A 44 -1.29 -17.77 8.99
C ASN A 44 -1.57 -18.96 9.91
N ALA A 45 -0.83 -19.06 11.01
CA ALA A 45 -0.98 -20.09 12.04
C ALA A 45 -1.97 -19.70 13.16
N LEU A 46 -2.44 -18.44 13.18
CA LEU A 46 -3.36 -17.97 14.21
C LEU A 46 -4.79 -18.48 13.97
N PRO A 47 -5.61 -18.57 15.04
CA PRO A 47 -7.04 -18.80 14.89
C PRO A 47 -7.68 -17.76 13.96
N ARG A 48 -8.67 -18.18 13.17
CA ARG A 48 -9.35 -17.32 12.20
C ARG A 48 -10.82 -17.24 12.56
N THR A 49 -11.33 -16.03 12.77
CA THR A 49 -12.75 -15.80 13.10
C THR A 49 -13.35 -14.87 12.06
N ALA A 50 -14.51 -15.23 11.52
CA ALA A 50 -15.25 -14.39 10.58
C ALA A 50 -16.66 -14.06 11.10
N LEU A 51 -17.11 -12.83 10.85
CA LEU A 51 -18.51 -12.44 10.91
C LEU A 51 -18.96 -12.07 9.51
N VAL A 52 -20.01 -12.75 9.03
CA VAL A 52 -20.55 -12.59 7.68
C VAL A 52 -22.02 -12.21 7.81
N ILE A 53 -22.37 -11.03 7.31
CA ILE A 53 -23.73 -10.48 7.36
C ILE A 53 -24.24 -10.26 5.94
N GLY A 54 -25.45 -10.74 5.64
CA GLY A 54 -26.11 -10.56 4.34
C GLY A 54 -27.57 -10.17 4.51
N ASN A 55 -27.93 -8.94 4.13
CA ASN A 55 -29.28 -8.42 4.26
C ASN A 55 -29.90 -8.19 2.87
N SER A 56 -30.99 -8.88 2.58
CA SER A 56 -31.71 -8.86 1.30
C SER A 56 -33.18 -8.47 1.45
N ARG A 57 -33.84 -8.95 2.51
CA ARG A 57 -35.29 -8.86 2.70
C ARG A 57 -35.74 -7.55 3.37
N TYR A 58 -35.23 -6.43 2.86
CA TYR A 58 -35.69 -5.11 3.25
C TYR A 58 -37.15 -4.90 2.85
N LYS A 59 -37.93 -4.23 3.70
CA LYS A 59 -39.35 -3.98 3.46
C LYS A 59 -39.59 -3.10 2.22
N ASP A 60 -38.86 -1.99 2.10
CA ASP A 60 -39.13 -0.95 1.10
C ASP A 60 -38.20 -1.03 -0.12
N ALA A 61 -37.02 -1.65 0.02
CA ALA A 61 -36.02 -1.74 -1.04
C ALA A 61 -35.26 -3.09 -1.00
N PRO A 62 -35.93 -4.21 -1.33
CA PRO A 62 -35.30 -5.53 -1.28
C PRO A 62 -34.12 -5.63 -2.26
N LEU A 63 -33.08 -6.35 -1.85
CA LEU A 63 -31.93 -6.69 -2.68
C LEU A 63 -31.95 -8.18 -3.03
N LYS A 64 -31.45 -8.54 -4.21
CA LYS A 64 -31.55 -9.92 -4.72
C LYS A 64 -30.47 -10.85 -4.15
N ASN A 65 -29.23 -10.37 -4.07
CA ASN A 65 -28.05 -11.21 -3.90
C ASN A 65 -27.37 -11.20 -2.50
N PRO A 66 -27.50 -10.19 -1.62
CA PRO A 66 -26.68 -10.13 -0.40
C PRO A 66 -26.72 -11.35 0.53
N ALA A 67 -27.88 -12.00 0.69
CA ALA A 67 -28.00 -13.21 1.51
C ALA A 67 -27.30 -14.41 0.86
N ASN A 68 -27.36 -14.52 -0.47
CA ASN A 68 -26.62 -15.52 -1.23
C ASN A 68 -25.12 -15.26 -1.17
N ASP A 69 -24.71 -13.99 -1.34
CA ASP A 69 -23.33 -13.56 -1.29
C ASP A 69 -22.69 -13.90 0.07
N ALA A 70 -23.36 -13.50 1.16
CA ALA A 70 -22.96 -13.83 2.52
C ALA A 70 -22.91 -15.35 2.76
N GLY A 71 -23.90 -16.10 2.30
CA GLY A 71 -23.89 -17.56 2.38
C GLY A 71 -22.67 -18.17 1.69
N ALA A 72 -22.41 -17.77 0.44
CA ALA A 72 -21.31 -18.28 -0.37
C ALA A 72 -19.93 -17.94 0.21
N ILE A 73 -19.75 -16.71 0.70
CA ILE A 73 -18.53 -16.27 1.40
C ILE A 73 -18.34 -17.06 2.69
N GLY A 74 -19.38 -17.18 3.52
CA GLY A 74 -19.33 -17.91 4.78
C GLY A 74 -18.91 -19.38 4.57
N ASP A 75 -19.46 -20.04 3.57
CA ASP A 75 -19.12 -21.45 3.28
C ASP A 75 -17.70 -21.63 2.75
N HIS A 76 -17.18 -20.68 1.96
CA HIS A 76 -15.78 -20.72 1.53
C HIS A 76 -14.82 -20.42 2.69
N LEU A 77 -15.14 -19.45 3.55
CA LEU A 77 -14.31 -19.11 4.70
C LEU A 77 -14.21 -20.29 5.68
N LYS A 78 -15.30 -21.04 5.91
CA LYS A 78 -15.26 -22.30 6.70
C LYS A 78 -14.26 -23.29 6.10
N LYS A 79 -14.29 -23.52 4.79
CA LYS A 79 -13.33 -24.40 4.08
C LYS A 79 -11.89 -23.90 4.19
N LEU A 80 -11.70 -22.59 4.36
CA LEU A 80 -10.40 -21.92 4.55
C LEU A 80 -9.99 -21.82 6.04
N GLY A 81 -10.68 -22.53 6.94
CA GLY A 81 -10.32 -22.66 8.35
C GLY A 81 -10.82 -21.54 9.26
N PHE A 82 -11.76 -20.71 8.81
CA PHE A 82 -12.41 -19.72 9.67
C PHE A 82 -13.52 -20.35 10.52
N SER A 83 -13.59 -19.95 11.79
CA SER A 83 -14.81 -20.03 12.59
C SER A 83 -15.76 -18.93 12.14
N VAL A 84 -16.90 -19.28 11.53
CA VAL A 84 -17.80 -18.30 10.89
C VAL A 84 -19.08 -18.10 11.70
N ILE A 85 -19.33 -16.85 12.09
CA ILE A 85 -20.61 -16.35 12.60
C ILE A 85 -21.37 -15.79 11.40
N SER A 86 -22.57 -16.31 11.13
CA SER A 86 -23.40 -15.86 10.01
C SER A 86 -24.68 -15.19 10.52
N GLN A 87 -25.02 -14.04 9.94
CA GLN A 87 -26.28 -13.33 10.19
C GLN A 87 -26.92 -12.95 8.85
N LEU A 88 -28.00 -13.63 8.48
CA LEU A 88 -28.76 -13.32 7.28
C LEU A 88 -30.04 -12.58 7.67
N ASP A 89 -30.41 -11.58 6.86
CA ASP A 89 -31.61 -10.75 7.04
C ASP A 89 -31.82 -10.31 8.50
N GLY A 90 -30.74 -9.81 9.11
CA GLY A 90 -30.72 -9.44 10.52
C GLY A 90 -31.34 -8.07 10.77
N GLY A 91 -32.22 -8.00 11.77
CA GLY A 91 -32.63 -6.72 12.36
C GLY A 91 -31.52 -6.09 13.20
N LYS A 92 -31.70 -4.82 13.61
CA LYS A 92 -30.64 -4.04 14.27
C LYS A 92 -30.04 -4.75 15.48
N ALA A 93 -30.89 -5.23 16.39
CA ALA A 93 -30.45 -5.92 17.62
C ALA A 93 -29.68 -7.22 17.32
N ALA A 94 -30.07 -7.96 16.29
CA ALA A 94 -29.39 -9.18 15.88
C ALA A 94 -27.99 -8.87 15.33
N MET A 95 -27.88 -7.85 14.47
CA MET A 95 -26.60 -7.38 13.97
C MET A 95 -25.67 -6.89 15.09
N GLU A 96 -26.17 -6.06 16.01
CA GLU A 96 -25.37 -5.56 17.15
C GLU A 96 -24.88 -6.70 18.06
N ASN A 97 -25.72 -7.71 18.32
CA ASN A 97 -25.33 -8.89 19.09
C ASN A 97 -24.29 -9.74 18.36
N ALA A 98 -24.43 -9.94 17.05
CA ALA A 98 -23.45 -10.67 16.24
C ALA A 98 -22.08 -9.96 16.24
N ILE A 99 -22.07 -8.63 16.10
CA ILE A 99 -20.85 -7.80 16.18
C ILE A 99 -20.20 -7.90 17.56
N ARG A 100 -21.00 -7.86 18.63
CA ARG A 100 -20.48 -8.01 20.00
C ARG A 100 -19.84 -9.39 20.19
N SER A 101 -20.54 -10.46 19.81
CA SER A 101 -20.03 -11.83 19.91
C SER A 101 -18.74 -12.02 19.09
N TYR A 102 -18.70 -11.45 17.89
CA TYR A 102 -17.50 -11.44 17.06
C TYR A 102 -16.31 -10.75 17.75
N GLY A 103 -16.52 -9.56 18.32
CA GLY A 103 -15.50 -8.82 19.06
C GLY A 103 -14.99 -9.60 20.30
N GLU A 104 -15.89 -10.24 21.04
CA GLU A 104 -15.54 -11.08 22.19
C GLU A 104 -14.70 -12.30 21.78
N GLN A 105 -15.06 -12.97 20.67
CA GLN A 105 -14.30 -14.10 20.13
C GLN A 105 -12.91 -13.67 19.64
N LEU A 106 -12.80 -12.51 18.99
CA LEU A 106 -11.50 -11.96 18.59
C LEU A 106 -10.63 -11.60 19.80
N ALA A 107 -11.20 -10.96 20.81
CA ALA A 107 -10.48 -10.59 22.02
C ALA A 107 -9.94 -11.82 22.77
N LYS A 108 -10.68 -12.94 22.74
CA LYS A 108 -10.29 -14.21 23.35
C LYS A 108 -9.26 -14.97 22.52
N SER A 109 -9.46 -15.06 21.20
CA SER A 109 -8.61 -15.87 20.31
C SER A 109 -7.31 -15.18 19.90
N LYS A 110 -7.28 -13.84 19.94
CA LYS A 110 -6.16 -13.00 19.49
C LYS A 110 -5.68 -13.37 18.07
N GLY A 111 -6.62 -13.71 17.20
CA GLY A 111 -6.36 -14.25 15.87
C GLY A 111 -6.68 -13.30 14.70
N VAL A 112 -6.77 -13.84 13.49
CA VAL A 112 -7.16 -13.07 12.30
C VAL A 112 -8.69 -12.89 12.31
N GLY A 113 -9.13 -11.64 12.23
CA GLY A 113 -10.54 -11.29 12.11
C GLY A 113 -10.93 -10.97 10.67
N LEU A 114 -12.04 -11.54 10.20
CA LEU A 114 -12.69 -11.11 8.95
C LEU A 114 -14.12 -10.67 9.19
N PHE A 115 -14.49 -9.46 8.76
CA PHE A 115 -15.86 -8.98 8.70
C PHE A 115 -16.27 -8.84 7.25
N TYR A 116 -17.40 -9.44 6.88
CA TYR A 116 -18.00 -9.29 5.56
C TYR A 116 -19.44 -8.80 5.73
N PHE A 117 -19.81 -7.76 4.99
CA PHE A 117 -21.19 -7.28 4.92
C PHE A 117 -21.63 -7.11 3.47
N ALA A 118 -22.79 -7.67 3.14
CA ALA A 118 -23.54 -7.36 1.93
C ALA A 118 -24.94 -6.84 2.26
N GLY A 119 -25.39 -5.77 1.60
CA GLY A 119 -26.69 -5.15 1.84
C GLY A 119 -26.71 -3.65 1.55
N HIS A 120 -27.71 -2.93 2.06
CA HIS A 120 -27.75 -1.46 1.98
C HIS A 120 -26.76 -0.83 2.95
N GLY A 121 -26.01 0.17 2.46
CA GLY A 121 -25.12 1.01 3.25
C GLY A 121 -25.41 2.50 3.02
N LEU A 122 -25.34 3.29 4.09
CA LEU A 122 -25.60 4.73 4.05
C LEU A 122 -24.41 5.53 4.56
N GLN A 123 -24.24 6.75 4.04
CA GLN A 123 -23.29 7.73 4.56
C GLN A 123 -24.00 9.00 5.03
N VAL A 124 -23.71 9.40 6.28
CA VAL A 124 -24.12 10.70 6.83
C VAL A 124 -22.94 11.31 7.58
N SER A 125 -22.63 12.58 7.29
CA SER A 125 -21.56 13.33 7.98
C SER A 125 -20.22 12.56 8.04
N TRP A 126 -19.84 11.97 6.90
CA TRP A 126 -18.63 11.15 6.72
C TRP A 126 -18.57 9.84 7.52
N ARG A 127 -19.66 9.45 8.17
CA ARG A 127 -19.80 8.16 8.86
C ARG A 127 -20.56 7.17 8.00
N ASN A 128 -20.19 5.90 8.14
CA ASN A 128 -20.72 4.79 7.38
C ASN A 128 -21.64 3.95 8.26
N PHE A 129 -22.84 3.67 7.75
CA PHE A 129 -23.88 2.93 8.45
C PHE A 129 -24.32 1.72 7.64
N LEU A 130 -24.42 0.56 8.29
CA LEU A 130 -24.95 -0.67 7.73
C LEU A 130 -26.44 -0.75 8.05
N VAL A 131 -27.29 -0.97 7.06
CA VAL A 131 -28.75 -0.92 7.22
C VAL A 131 -29.32 -2.32 7.55
N PRO A 132 -29.96 -2.49 8.71
CA PRO A 132 -30.72 -3.69 9.05
C PRO A 132 -32.00 -3.87 8.23
N VAL A 133 -32.53 -5.09 8.11
CA VAL A 133 -33.77 -5.33 7.33
C VAL A 133 -35.03 -4.74 7.97
N ASP A 134 -35.00 -4.45 9.27
CA ASP A 134 -36.08 -3.86 10.06
C ASP A 134 -35.99 -2.32 10.19
N ALA A 135 -35.01 -1.69 9.52
CA ALA A 135 -34.85 -0.24 9.54
C ALA A 135 -36.00 0.45 8.80
N SER A 136 -36.56 1.49 9.42
CA SER A 136 -37.62 2.34 8.86
C SER A 136 -37.15 3.80 8.88
N LEU A 137 -36.46 4.21 7.83
CA LEU A 137 -35.79 5.52 7.75
C LEU A 137 -36.71 6.57 7.12
N GLY A 138 -37.27 7.46 7.93
CA GLY A 138 -38.10 8.59 7.47
C GLY A 138 -37.39 9.95 7.51
N SER A 139 -36.32 10.07 8.29
CA SER A 139 -35.55 11.30 8.48
C SER A 139 -34.06 11.03 8.74
N ALA A 140 -33.22 12.05 8.63
CA ALA A 140 -31.76 11.88 8.78
C ALA A 140 -31.38 11.46 10.21
N ASP A 141 -32.20 11.84 11.20
CA ASP A 141 -32.03 11.49 12.61
C ASP A 141 -32.35 10.02 12.91
N ASP A 142 -33.09 9.35 12.03
CA ASP A 142 -33.36 7.92 12.14
C ASP A 142 -32.12 7.08 11.84
N ILE A 143 -31.21 7.58 10.99
CA ILE A 143 -30.05 6.82 10.52
C ILE A 143 -29.20 6.36 11.71
N PRO A 144 -28.68 7.23 12.60
CA PRO A 144 -27.88 6.76 13.75
C PRO A 144 -28.68 5.91 14.75
N ARG A 145 -30.02 6.04 14.80
CA ARG A 145 -30.87 5.35 15.77
C ARG A 145 -31.25 3.94 15.32
N GLN A 146 -31.48 3.74 14.03
CA GLN A 146 -32.05 2.52 13.47
C GLN A 146 -31.04 1.70 12.65
N THR A 147 -29.84 2.23 12.40
CA THR A 147 -28.78 1.50 11.68
C THR A 147 -27.60 1.16 12.57
N VAL A 148 -26.64 0.41 12.03
CA VAL A 148 -25.40 0.04 12.73
C VAL A 148 -24.23 0.87 12.22
N ASP A 149 -23.58 1.62 13.11
CA ASP A 149 -22.41 2.41 12.77
C ASP A 149 -21.16 1.53 12.59
N LEU A 150 -20.54 1.60 11.41
CA LEU A 150 -19.32 0.88 11.09
C LEU A 150 -18.13 1.32 11.97
N ALA A 151 -18.09 2.57 12.41
CA ALA A 151 -17.02 3.04 13.29
C ALA A 151 -17.06 2.33 14.66
N ALA A 152 -18.25 1.96 15.15
CA ALA A 152 -18.38 1.17 16.37
C ALA A 152 -17.82 -0.25 16.20
N LEU A 153 -18.04 -0.88 15.03
CA LEU A 153 -17.42 -2.16 14.68
C LEU A 153 -15.89 -2.05 14.65
N LEU A 154 -15.34 -1.09 13.90
CA LEU A 154 -13.89 -0.88 13.81
C LEU A 154 -13.26 -0.54 15.17
N GLY A 155 -13.94 0.24 16.01
CA GLY A 155 -13.51 0.53 17.37
C GLY A 155 -13.52 -0.71 18.27
N GLY A 156 -14.52 -1.58 18.13
CA GLY A 156 -14.59 -2.85 18.86
C GLY A 156 -13.46 -3.81 18.47
N ILE A 157 -13.21 -3.94 17.17
CA ILE A 157 -12.12 -4.74 16.62
C ILE A 157 -10.75 -4.17 17.04
N GLY A 158 -10.56 -2.85 16.98
CA GLY A 158 -9.33 -2.21 17.44
C GLY A 158 -9.03 -2.46 18.92
N LYS A 159 -10.07 -2.48 19.78
CA LYS A 159 -9.95 -2.84 21.20
C LYS A 159 -9.64 -4.31 21.43
N ALA A 160 -10.07 -5.20 20.53
CA ALA A 160 -9.77 -6.63 20.63
C ALA A 160 -8.25 -6.88 20.55
N GLY A 161 -7.48 -5.96 19.95
CA GLY A 161 -6.01 -6.00 19.92
C GLY A 161 -5.48 -7.26 19.26
N ASN A 162 -6.20 -7.76 18.25
CA ASN A 162 -5.81 -8.90 17.46
C ASN A 162 -4.90 -8.44 16.30
N PRO A 163 -3.99 -9.29 15.79
CA PRO A 163 -2.88 -8.83 14.96
C PRO A 163 -3.28 -8.48 13.53
N MET A 164 -4.45 -8.91 13.06
CA MET A 164 -4.92 -8.61 11.71
C MET A 164 -6.44 -8.57 11.61
N ASN A 165 -6.95 -7.57 10.90
CA ASN A 165 -8.37 -7.44 10.57
C ASN A 165 -8.58 -7.26 9.07
N ILE A 166 -9.60 -7.92 8.54
CA ILE A 166 -10.03 -7.85 7.14
C ILE A 166 -11.49 -7.42 7.17
N VAL A 167 -11.83 -6.30 6.56
CA VAL A 167 -13.19 -5.75 6.54
C VAL A 167 -13.60 -5.59 5.08
N VAL A 168 -14.60 -6.34 4.64
CA VAL A 168 -15.09 -6.37 3.26
C VAL A 168 -16.53 -5.86 3.23
N LEU A 169 -16.77 -4.81 2.45
CA LEU A 169 -18.06 -4.14 2.36
C LEU A 169 -18.59 -4.21 0.93
N ASP A 170 -19.49 -5.16 0.70
CA ASP A 170 -20.26 -5.35 -0.54
C ASP A 170 -21.64 -4.70 -0.42
N ALA A 171 -21.62 -3.40 -0.10
CA ALA A 171 -22.85 -2.65 0.13
C ALA A 171 -23.28 -1.89 -1.13
N CYS A 172 -24.57 -2.03 -1.48
CA CYS A 172 -25.25 -1.19 -2.46
C CYS A 172 -25.54 0.19 -1.85
N ARG A 173 -25.41 1.21 -2.70
CA ARG A 173 -25.00 2.57 -2.31
C ARG A 173 -25.96 3.66 -2.80
N ASP A 174 -27.08 3.25 -3.39
CA ASP A 174 -28.21 4.14 -3.62
C ASP A 174 -28.95 4.31 -2.31
N ASN A 175 -29.22 5.54 -1.89
CA ASN A 175 -30.13 5.79 -0.77
C ASN A 175 -31.55 5.44 -1.24
N PRO A 176 -32.12 4.29 -0.84
CA PRO A 176 -33.45 3.92 -1.27
C PRO A 176 -34.56 4.70 -0.54
N PHE A 177 -34.22 5.49 0.48
CA PHE A 177 -35.18 6.09 1.42
C PHE A 177 -35.60 7.54 1.07
N GLY A 178 -35.25 8.05 -0.12
CA GLY A 178 -35.87 9.23 -0.75
C GLY A 178 -35.58 10.64 -0.18
N GLY A 179 -35.86 11.65 -1.02
CA GLY A 179 -36.39 12.97 -0.67
C GLY A 179 -35.47 14.06 -0.11
N ASP A 180 -35.25 14.06 1.20
CA ASP A 180 -34.63 15.17 1.96
C ASP A 180 -33.45 14.74 2.84
N LEU A 181 -33.11 13.44 2.80
CA LEU A 181 -31.94 12.89 3.46
C LEU A 181 -30.69 13.38 2.73
N LYS A 182 -29.99 14.38 3.28
CA LYS A 182 -28.64 14.79 2.84
C LYS A 182 -27.59 13.70 3.16
N SER A 183 -27.83 12.47 2.71
CA SER A 183 -26.86 11.38 2.75
C SER A 183 -25.98 11.45 1.49
N GLY A 184 -24.68 11.25 1.65
CA GLY A 184 -23.79 11.13 0.49
C GLY A 184 -24.16 9.89 -0.34
N LYS A 185 -23.91 9.93 -1.66
CA LYS A 185 -23.96 8.70 -2.46
C LYS A 185 -22.84 7.78 -1.99
N GLY A 186 -23.19 6.56 -1.60
CA GLY A 186 -22.25 5.56 -1.16
C GLY A 186 -21.54 5.76 0.19
N LEU A 187 -20.50 4.96 0.45
CA LEU A 187 -19.75 4.97 1.71
C LEU A 187 -18.57 5.95 1.62
N SER A 188 -18.30 6.64 2.73
CA SER A 188 -17.10 7.45 2.92
C SER A 188 -15.87 6.56 3.11
N GLN A 189 -14.74 7.04 2.58
CA GLN A 189 -13.44 6.50 2.98
C GLN A 189 -13.21 6.76 4.48
N MET A 190 -12.60 5.81 5.17
CA MET A 190 -12.22 5.96 6.57
C MET A 190 -10.90 5.26 6.84
N ASP A 191 -10.09 5.81 7.75
CA ASP A 191 -8.91 5.13 8.25
C ASP A 191 -9.32 4.01 9.21
N ALA A 192 -8.75 2.82 9.03
CA ALA A 192 -8.96 1.69 9.91
C ALA A 192 -7.83 1.59 10.96
N PRO A 193 -8.03 0.89 12.09
CA PRO A 193 -6.95 0.61 13.04
C PRO A 193 -5.75 -0.06 12.35
N ILE A 194 -4.54 0.17 12.87
CA ILE A 194 -3.31 -0.49 12.38
C ILE A 194 -3.51 -2.01 12.32
N GLY A 195 -2.96 -2.66 11.29
CA GLY A 195 -3.20 -4.08 11.04
C GLY A 195 -4.56 -4.39 10.39
N THR A 196 -5.25 -3.40 9.81
CA THR A 196 -6.52 -3.62 9.10
C THR A 196 -6.38 -3.45 7.59
N LEU A 197 -6.99 -4.36 6.83
CA LEU A 197 -7.34 -4.19 5.42
C LEU A 197 -8.84 -3.93 5.31
N LEU A 198 -9.20 -2.81 4.70
CA LEU A 198 -10.57 -2.39 4.44
C LEU A 198 -10.80 -2.39 2.93
N ALA A 199 -11.71 -3.26 2.47
CA ALA A 199 -12.03 -3.46 1.06
C ALA A 199 -13.49 -3.13 0.78
N TYR A 200 -13.73 -2.38 -0.29
CA TYR A 200 -15.03 -1.93 -0.72
C TYR A 200 -15.32 -2.45 -2.12
N ALA A 201 -16.56 -2.88 -2.37
CA ALA A 201 -17.00 -3.35 -3.69
C ALA A 201 -16.90 -2.29 -4.80
N THR A 202 -16.87 -1.01 -4.44
CA THR A 202 -16.74 0.11 -5.38
C THR A 202 -16.11 1.33 -4.71
N ALA A 203 -15.57 2.23 -5.53
CA ALA A 203 -14.96 3.50 -5.13
C ALA A 203 -15.88 4.32 -4.21
N PRO A 204 -15.35 5.06 -3.22
CA PRO A 204 -16.14 6.02 -2.43
C PRO A 204 -16.96 6.94 -3.33
N GLY A 205 -18.22 7.20 -2.97
CA GLY A 205 -19.13 8.03 -3.79
C GLY A 205 -19.98 7.27 -4.83
N ASN A 206 -19.74 5.97 -5.06
CA ASN A 206 -20.27 5.24 -6.21
C ASN A 206 -21.01 3.95 -5.85
N VAL A 207 -21.68 3.34 -6.83
CA VAL A 207 -22.57 2.17 -6.67
C VAL A 207 -21.93 0.88 -7.18
N ALA A 208 -22.22 -0.24 -6.52
CA ALA A 208 -21.82 -1.58 -6.92
C ALA A 208 -22.97 -2.24 -7.69
N SER A 209 -22.65 -3.08 -8.69
CA SER A 209 -23.67 -3.81 -9.45
C SER A 209 -24.02 -5.12 -8.75
N ASP A 210 -25.32 -5.35 -8.53
CA ASP A 210 -25.84 -6.65 -8.07
C ASP A 210 -25.54 -7.78 -9.07
N GLY A 211 -25.24 -7.48 -10.35
CA GLY A 211 -24.95 -8.49 -11.36
C GLY A 211 -26.17 -9.32 -11.79
N GLY A 212 -25.99 -10.17 -12.81
CA GLY A 212 -27.05 -11.04 -13.34
C GLY A 212 -27.07 -12.46 -12.74
N GLY A 213 -26.01 -12.84 -12.02
CA GLY A 213 -25.78 -14.19 -11.49
C GLY A 213 -26.51 -14.48 -10.18
N SER A 214 -26.08 -15.57 -9.51
CA SER A 214 -26.54 -15.95 -8.17
C SER A 214 -25.93 -15.09 -7.06
N ASN A 215 -24.82 -14.40 -7.38
CA ASN A 215 -24.04 -13.55 -6.49
C ASN A 215 -23.73 -12.22 -7.18
N GLY A 216 -23.38 -11.20 -6.39
CA GLY A 216 -22.87 -9.91 -6.87
C GLY A 216 -21.52 -10.03 -7.55
N LEU A 217 -21.24 -9.14 -8.52
CA LEU A 217 -20.01 -9.18 -9.32
C LEU A 217 -18.72 -9.14 -8.47
N TYR A 218 -18.76 -8.35 -7.38
CA TYR A 218 -17.64 -8.26 -6.45
C TYR A 218 -17.43 -9.55 -5.68
N THR A 219 -18.50 -10.11 -5.11
CA THR A 219 -18.47 -11.39 -4.40
C THR A 219 -18.05 -12.55 -5.29
N GLU A 220 -18.56 -12.65 -6.52
CA GLU A 220 -18.11 -13.68 -7.48
C GLU A 220 -16.60 -13.61 -7.75
N SER A 221 -16.08 -12.39 -7.85
CA SER A 221 -14.65 -12.15 -8.05
C SER A 221 -13.84 -12.53 -6.80
N ILE A 222 -14.29 -12.16 -5.60
CA ILE A 222 -13.65 -12.58 -4.34
C ILE A 222 -13.62 -14.10 -4.23
N LEU A 223 -14.76 -14.76 -4.41
CA LEU A 223 -14.88 -16.21 -4.30
C LEU A 223 -13.92 -16.94 -5.24
N ARG A 224 -13.64 -16.37 -6.42
CA ARG A 224 -12.64 -16.91 -7.34
C ARG A 224 -11.22 -16.74 -6.80
N GLU A 225 -10.86 -15.53 -6.38
CA GLU A 225 -9.49 -15.16 -6.07
C GLU A 225 -9.00 -15.67 -4.70
N ILE A 226 -9.87 -15.78 -3.68
CA ILE A 226 -9.49 -16.29 -2.34
C ILE A 226 -9.06 -17.76 -2.34
N ARG A 227 -9.35 -18.49 -3.42
CA ARG A 227 -8.94 -19.88 -3.62
C ARG A 227 -7.58 -20.01 -4.30
N THR A 228 -6.95 -18.91 -4.67
CA THR A 228 -5.62 -18.91 -5.28
C THR A 228 -4.58 -19.29 -4.22
N PRO A 229 -3.88 -20.43 -4.37
CA PRO A 229 -2.80 -20.79 -3.45
C PRO A 229 -1.71 -19.72 -3.46
N GLU A 230 -1.09 -19.50 -2.30
CA GLU A 230 0.10 -18.67 -2.13
C GLU A 230 -0.11 -17.19 -2.52
N ALA A 231 -1.36 -16.77 -2.75
CA ALA A 231 -1.69 -15.38 -3.03
C ALA A 231 -1.78 -14.58 -1.73
N LYS A 232 -0.96 -13.53 -1.64
CA LYS A 232 -1.10 -12.51 -0.60
C LYS A 232 -2.47 -11.85 -0.71
N ILE A 233 -3.05 -11.45 0.42
CA ILE A 233 -4.36 -10.82 0.44
C ILE A 233 -4.44 -9.56 -0.44
N GLU A 234 -3.37 -8.76 -0.49
CA GLU A 234 -3.29 -7.59 -1.38
C GLU A 234 -3.38 -8.02 -2.85
N ASP A 235 -2.74 -9.13 -3.22
CA ASP A 235 -2.78 -9.66 -4.58
C ASP A 235 -4.17 -10.20 -4.94
N VAL A 236 -4.84 -10.84 -3.98
CA VAL A 236 -6.24 -11.28 -4.11
C VAL A 236 -7.12 -10.08 -4.44
N PHE A 237 -7.11 -9.03 -3.62
CA PHE A 237 -7.98 -7.88 -3.83
C PHE A 237 -7.60 -7.05 -5.05
N LYS A 238 -6.32 -6.93 -5.40
CA LYS A 238 -5.90 -6.30 -6.67
C LYS A 238 -6.40 -7.06 -7.90
N ARG A 239 -6.41 -8.40 -7.87
CA ARG A 239 -7.01 -9.23 -8.94
C ARG A 239 -8.53 -9.07 -8.98
N VAL A 240 -9.19 -9.03 -7.83
CA VAL A 240 -10.63 -8.71 -7.73
C VAL A 240 -10.92 -7.36 -8.36
N ARG A 241 -10.15 -6.31 -8.02
CA ARG A 241 -10.29 -4.97 -8.59
C ARG A 241 -10.18 -4.99 -10.12
N LEU A 242 -9.18 -5.67 -10.66
CA LEU A 242 -9.03 -5.84 -12.10
C LEU A 242 -10.24 -6.55 -12.70
N ALA A 243 -10.65 -7.69 -12.15
CA ALA A 243 -11.75 -8.49 -12.67
C ALA A 243 -13.07 -7.70 -12.72
N VAL A 244 -13.42 -7.03 -11.62
CA VAL A 244 -14.66 -6.24 -11.50
C VAL A 244 -14.65 -5.05 -12.44
N ARG A 245 -13.53 -4.31 -12.52
CA ARG A 245 -13.41 -3.18 -13.45
C ARG A 245 -13.64 -3.62 -14.89
N ARG A 246 -13.01 -4.73 -15.29
CA ARG A 246 -13.12 -5.23 -16.67
C ARG A 246 -14.53 -5.74 -16.99
N ALA A 247 -15.13 -6.49 -16.07
CA ALA A 247 -16.49 -7.00 -16.24
C ALA A 247 -17.55 -5.88 -16.25
N SER A 248 -17.34 -4.81 -15.48
CA SER A 248 -18.24 -3.65 -15.40
C SER A 248 -17.90 -2.53 -16.39
N GLN A 249 -16.89 -2.69 -17.25
CA GLN A 249 -16.42 -1.65 -18.18
C GLN A 249 -16.13 -0.31 -17.47
N GLY A 250 -15.49 -0.38 -16.30
CA GLY A 250 -15.12 0.79 -15.50
C GLY A 250 -16.26 1.41 -14.67
N GLN A 251 -17.48 0.88 -14.75
CA GLN A 251 -18.63 1.36 -13.95
C GLN A 251 -18.53 0.98 -12.47
N GLN A 252 -17.77 -0.07 -12.15
CA GLN A 252 -17.50 -0.48 -10.77
C GLN A 252 -16.00 -0.71 -10.60
N ILE A 253 -15.39 0.00 -9.65
CA ILE A 253 -13.96 -0.12 -9.35
C ILE A 253 -13.82 -0.36 -7.86
N PRO A 254 -13.54 -1.60 -7.43
CA PRO A 254 -13.26 -1.88 -6.04
C PRO A 254 -12.13 -1.01 -5.49
N TRP A 255 -12.20 -0.74 -4.19
CA TRP A 255 -11.25 0.12 -3.51
C TRP A 255 -10.78 -0.54 -2.23
N GLU A 256 -9.50 -0.40 -1.91
CA GLU A 256 -8.90 -1.00 -0.73
C GLU A 256 -7.99 0.01 -0.01
N SER A 257 -8.05 0.01 1.31
CA SER A 257 -7.09 0.67 2.19
C SER A 257 -6.45 -0.39 3.08
N THR A 258 -5.13 -0.36 3.23
CA THR A 258 -4.41 -1.38 4.01
C THR A 258 -3.33 -0.74 4.87
N SER A 259 -3.28 -1.16 6.12
CA SER A 259 -2.19 -0.90 7.06
C SER A 259 -1.57 -2.21 7.57
N LEU A 260 -1.65 -3.27 6.77
CA LEU A 260 -1.07 -4.57 7.11
C LEU A 260 0.46 -4.47 7.16
N GLU A 261 1.05 -5.11 8.17
CA GLU A 261 2.50 -5.12 8.34
C GLU A 261 3.13 -6.44 7.90
N ASP A 262 2.40 -7.54 8.09
CA ASP A 262 2.77 -8.91 7.74
C ASP A 262 1.91 -9.45 6.59
N ASP A 263 2.48 -10.40 5.85
CA ASP A 263 1.76 -11.11 4.79
C ASP A 263 0.68 -12.03 5.37
N PHE A 264 -0.49 -12.05 4.72
CA PHE A 264 -1.55 -13.03 4.98
C PHE A 264 -1.96 -13.73 3.69
N TYR A 265 -2.15 -15.04 3.81
CA TYR A 265 -2.61 -15.91 2.73
C TYR A 265 -3.90 -16.64 3.15
N PHE A 266 -4.92 -16.68 2.31
CA PHE A 266 -6.06 -17.58 2.56
C PHE A 266 -5.61 -19.04 2.53
N LEU A 267 -4.76 -19.37 1.55
CA LEU A 267 -4.08 -20.65 1.36
C LEU A 267 -2.57 -20.42 1.34
N PRO A 268 -1.85 -20.58 2.47
CA PRO A 268 -0.41 -20.30 2.54
C PRO A 268 0.41 -21.33 1.73
N PRO A 269 1.63 -20.96 1.29
CA PRO A 269 2.60 -21.92 0.75
C PRO A 269 2.94 -22.97 1.79
N ALA A 270 3.21 -24.20 1.32
CA ALA A 270 3.61 -25.31 2.19
C ALA A 270 4.93 -25.01 2.92
N ASP A 271 5.87 -24.36 2.21
CA ASP A 271 7.16 -23.93 2.74
C ASP A 271 7.45 -22.49 2.31
N ILE A 272 7.69 -21.59 3.27
CA ILE A 272 8.22 -20.25 3.00
C ILE A 272 9.73 -20.37 2.87
N LYS A 273 10.22 -20.60 1.65
CA LYS A 273 11.66 -20.69 1.37
C LYS A 273 12.21 -19.32 0.99
N LYS A 274 13.28 -18.88 1.67
CA LYS A 274 14.04 -17.71 1.23
C LYS A 274 14.75 -18.06 -0.09
N LEU A 275 14.44 -17.31 -1.13
CA LEU A 275 15.09 -17.46 -2.44
C LEU A 275 16.56 -17.05 -2.33
N SER A 276 17.44 -17.77 -3.02
CA SER A 276 18.81 -17.35 -3.26
C SER A 276 18.85 -16.10 -4.16
N GLN A 277 19.99 -15.43 -4.19
CA GLN A 277 20.19 -14.27 -5.05
C GLN A 277 19.97 -14.61 -6.54
N GLU A 278 20.48 -15.76 -6.98
CA GLU A 278 20.33 -16.23 -8.37
C GLU A 278 18.86 -16.44 -8.76
N GLU A 279 18.05 -16.97 -7.83
CA GLU A 279 16.62 -17.18 -8.06
C GLU A 279 15.85 -15.86 -8.08
N LEU A 280 16.20 -14.90 -7.22
CA LEU A 280 15.64 -13.54 -7.25
C LEU A 280 15.97 -12.83 -8.56
N ASP A 281 17.22 -12.96 -9.03
CA ASP A 281 17.69 -12.38 -10.30
C ASP A 281 16.94 -12.97 -11.49
N ARG A 282 16.76 -14.31 -11.51
CA ARG A 282 15.98 -14.99 -12.54
C ARG A 282 14.52 -14.55 -12.54
N GLN A 283 13.86 -14.53 -11.38
CA GLN A 283 12.47 -14.08 -11.27
C GLN A 283 12.31 -12.63 -11.73
N PHE A 284 13.27 -11.76 -11.39
CA PHE A 284 13.29 -10.38 -11.85
C PHE A 284 13.39 -10.29 -13.38
N ALA A 285 14.34 -11.02 -13.98
CA ALA A 285 14.52 -11.02 -15.44
C ALA A 285 13.28 -11.55 -16.17
N GLU A 286 12.64 -12.60 -15.64
CA GLU A 286 11.38 -13.13 -16.18
C GLU A 286 10.24 -12.10 -16.11
N GLU A 287 10.05 -11.47 -14.93
CA GLU A 287 9.02 -10.45 -14.74
C GLU A 287 9.26 -9.24 -15.67
N ALA A 288 10.50 -8.77 -15.75
CA ALA A 288 10.90 -7.64 -16.60
C ALA A 288 10.64 -7.94 -18.08
N ALA A 289 11.00 -9.13 -18.57
CA ALA A 289 10.74 -9.53 -19.95
C ALA A 289 9.24 -9.62 -20.28
N ILE A 290 8.41 -10.04 -19.33
CA ILE A 290 6.94 -10.05 -19.49
C ILE A 290 6.42 -8.60 -19.54
N TRP A 291 6.91 -7.74 -18.65
CA TRP A 291 6.52 -6.34 -18.63
C TRP A 291 6.93 -5.60 -19.89
N GLU A 292 8.15 -5.76 -20.40
CA GLU A 292 8.61 -5.12 -21.64
C GLU A 292 7.69 -5.46 -22.83
N LYS A 293 7.30 -6.73 -22.94
CA LYS A 293 6.33 -7.16 -23.96
C LYS A 293 4.96 -6.51 -23.77
N ALA A 294 4.48 -6.42 -22.53
CA ALA A 294 3.20 -5.78 -22.23
C ALA A 294 3.23 -4.26 -22.47
N GLN A 295 4.36 -3.61 -22.18
CA GLN A 295 4.57 -2.18 -22.38
C GLN A 295 4.57 -1.79 -23.86
N GLN A 296 5.04 -2.68 -24.74
CA GLN A 296 5.05 -2.44 -26.19
C GLN A 296 3.75 -2.85 -26.88
N ALA A 297 2.83 -3.51 -26.17
CA ALA A 297 1.59 -4.01 -26.76
C ALA A 297 0.60 -2.88 -27.06
N ALA A 298 0.01 -2.88 -28.27
CA ALA A 298 -1.08 -1.97 -28.63
C ALA A 298 -2.44 -2.37 -28.05
N ASP A 299 -2.57 -3.60 -27.55
CA ASP A 299 -3.78 -4.17 -26.98
C ASP A 299 -3.70 -4.21 -25.44
N VAL A 300 -4.84 -4.10 -24.76
CA VAL A 300 -4.92 -4.12 -23.28
C VAL A 300 -4.60 -5.50 -22.68
N ARG A 301 -4.82 -6.59 -23.42
CA ARG A 301 -4.73 -7.97 -22.92
C ARG A 301 -3.36 -8.33 -22.35
N PRO A 302 -2.21 -7.99 -22.97
CA PRO A 302 -0.89 -8.24 -22.36
C PRO A 302 -0.66 -7.47 -21.06
N VAL A 303 -1.18 -6.23 -20.97
CA VAL A 303 -1.09 -5.41 -19.75
C VAL A 303 -1.94 -6.01 -18.64
N GLU A 304 -3.18 -6.41 -18.96
CA GLU A 304 -4.07 -7.12 -18.02
C GLU A 304 -3.47 -8.45 -17.55
N ALA A 305 -2.85 -9.21 -18.45
CA ALA A 305 -2.20 -10.47 -18.12
C ALA A 305 -1.02 -10.27 -17.18
N TYR A 306 -0.22 -9.21 -17.39
CA TYR A 306 0.84 -8.82 -16.46
C TYR A 306 0.27 -8.47 -15.08
N ILE A 307 -0.74 -7.59 -15.00
CA ILE A 307 -1.36 -7.20 -13.71
C ILE A 307 -1.97 -8.41 -13.01
N ARG A 308 -2.62 -9.33 -13.75
CA ARG A 308 -3.20 -10.54 -13.16
C ARG A 308 -2.12 -11.47 -12.60
N ARG A 309 -1.00 -11.63 -13.30
CA ARG A 309 0.11 -12.48 -12.88
C ARG A 309 0.92 -11.87 -11.73
N TYR A 310 1.17 -10.56 -11.80
CA TYR A 310 1.99 -9.79 -10.88
C TYR A 310 1.24 -8.55 -10.33
N PRO A 311 0.15 -8.73 -9.58
CA PRO A 311 -0.65 -7.61 -9.07
C PRO A 311 0.11 -6.69 -8.11
N SER A 312 1.05 -7.24 -7.33
CA SER A 312 2.04 -6.48 -6.56
C SER A 312 3.46 -6.59 -7.13
N GLY A 313 3.57 -6.83 -8.43
CA GLY A 313 4.84 -6.88 -9.14
C GLY A 313 5.60 -5.55 -9.12
N ARG A 314 6.86 -5.60 -9.51
CA ARG A 314 7.81 -4.48 -9.55
C ARG A 314 7.42 -3.41 -10.57
N PHE A 315 6.55 -3.73 -11.52
CA PHE A 315 6.04 -2.81 -12.54
C PHE A 315 4.51 -2.68 -12.47
N SER A 316 3.88 -3.11 -11.38
CA SER A 316 2.42 -3.11 -11.23
C SER A 316 1.80 -1.71 -11.34
N GLU A 317 2.42 -0.67 -10.80
CA GLU A 317 1.92 0.71 -10.90
C GLU A 317 2.09 1.25 -12.33
N LEU A 318 3.20 0.92 -12.99
CA LEU A 318 3.40 1.26 -14.41
C LEU A 318 2.36 0.59 -15.30
N ALA A 319 2.08 -0.68 -15.04
CA ALA A 319 1.07 -1.44 -15.75
C ALA A 319 -0.33 -0.88 -15.53
N GLN A 320 -0.66 -0.45 -14.31
CA GLN A 320 -1.95 0.18 -14.02
C GLN A 320 -2.10 1.53 -14.73
N VAL A 321 -1.07 2.39 -14.74
CA VAL A 321 -1.09 3.66 -15.46
C VAL A 321 -1.28 3.43 -16.97
N ARG A 322 -0.57 2.44 -17.53
CA ARG A 322 -0.72 2.07 -18.93
C ARG A 322 -2.13 1.58 -19.22
N LEU A 323 -2.66 0.67 -18.41
CA LEU A 323 -4.03 0.16 -18.55
C LEU A 323 -5.05 1.29 -18.50
N ASP A 324 -4.93 2.22 -17.53
CA ASP A 324 -5.82 3.37 -17.39
C ASP A 324 -5.85 4.23 -18.67
N ARG A 325 -4.69 4.52 -19.27
CA ARG A 325 -4.63 5.29 -20.52
C ARG A 325 -5.24 4.55 -21.70
N MET A 326 -4.94 3.26 -21.85
CA MET A 326 -5.47 2.46 -22.95
C MET A 326 -6.99 2.34 -22.88
N LEU A 327 -7.53 2.14 -21.68
CA LEU A 327 -8.98 2.08 -21.47
C LEU A 327 -9.66 3.42 -21.67
N ALA A 328 -9.06 4.53 -21.22
CA ALA A 328 -9.57 5.86 -21.50
C ALA A 328 -9.64 6.16 -23.01
N LYS A 329 -8.62 5.75 -23.79
CA LYS A 329 -8.64 5.85 -25.26
C LYS A 329 -9.74 5.00 -25.90
N GLN A 330 -10.10 3.88 -25.29
CA GLN A 330 -11.22 3.03 -25.72
C GLN A 330 -12.58 3.55 -25.24
N GLY A 331 -12.63 4.73 -24.61
CA GLY A 331 -13.87 5.36 -24.15
C GLY A 331 -14.35 4.91 -22.77
N GLU A 332 -13.54 4.18 -21.99
CA GLU A 332 -13.88 3.83 -20.61
C GLU A 332 -14.07 5.11 -19.79
N LYS A 333 -15.29 5.32 -19.29
CA LYS A 333 -15.60 6.41 -18.37
C LYS A 333 -15.38 5.93 -16.96
N LYS A 334 -14.14 6.06 -16.49
CA LYS A 334 -13.76 5.72 -15.12
C LYS A 334 -14.62 6.53 -14.15
N VAL A 335 -15.28 5.83 -13.27
CA VAL A 335 -15.99 6.44 -12.15
C VAL A 335 -15.01 7.27 -11.32
N SER A 336 -15.33 8.55 -11.10
CA SER A 336 -14.45 9.47 -10.37
C SER A 336 -14.33 9.07 -8.90
N LEU A 337 -13.09 9.01 -8.41
CA LEU A 337 -12.82 8.85 -6.97
C LEU A 337 -13.23 10.14 -6.27
N VAL A 338 -14.21 10.07 -5.36
CA VAL A 338 -14.52 11.21 -4.49
C VAL A 338 -13.48 11.24 -3.38
N ASN A 339 -12.34 11.88 -3.68
CA ASN A 339 -11.32 12.18 -2.68
C ASN A 339 -11.59 13.57 -2.11
N THR A 340 -12.32 13.64 -1.01
CA THR A 340 -12.62 14.92 -0.35
C THR A 340 -11.61 15.18 0.75
N ALA A 341 -10.71 16.13 0.51
CA ALA A 341 -9.81 16.70 1.51
C ALA A 341 -10.53 17.22 2.78
N ALA A 342 -11.86 17.41 2.71
CA ALA A 342 -12.73 17.78 3.81
C ALA A 342 -13.17 16.61 4.71
N ASN A 343 -12.84 15.35 4.39
CA ASN A 343 -13.21 14.21 5.22
C ASN A 343 -12.28 14.09 6.44
N PRO A 344 -12.77 14.33 7.68
CA PRO A 344 -11.94 14.30 8.89
C PRO A 344 -11.56 12.87 9.32
N PHE A 345 -12.16 11.84 8.73
CA PHE A 345 -11.92 10.43 9.08
C PHE A 345 -10.84 9.76 8.22
N THR A 346 -10.17 10.53 7.36
CA THR A 346 -9.04 10.04 6.57
C THR A 346 -7.88 11.02 6.66
N LYS A 347 -6.65 10.51 6.75
CA LYS A 347 -5.45 11.30 6.45
C LYS A 347 -5.28 11.58 4.94
N GLY A 348 -6.31 11.28 4.14
CA GLY A 348 -6.42 11.50 2.72
C GLY A 348 -5.62 10.50 1.87
N THR A 349 -6.07 10.30 0.64
CA THR A 349 -5.29 9.68 -0.43
C THR A 349 -4.72 10.80 -1.32
N GLY A 350 -3.51 10.66 -1.83
CA GLY A 350 -2.91 11.60 -2.76
C GLY A 350 -2.77 10.94 -4.12
N VAL A 351 -3.57 11.35 -5.10
CA VAL A 351 -3.43 10.84 -6.48
C VAL A 351 -2.64 11.87 -7.27
N ILE A 352 -1.54 11.44 -7.88
CA ILE A 352 -0.69 12.33 -8.67
C ILE A 352 -1.37 12.68 -9.99
N ASP A 353 -1.33 13.95 -10.34
CA ASP A 353 -1.79 14.42 -11.64
C ASP A 353 -0.80 14.05 -12.75
N LEU A 354 -1.16 13.09 -13.60
CA LEU A 354 -0.31 12.64 -14.71
C LEU A 354 -0.50 13.45 -16.00
N THR A 355 -1.19 14.60 -15.95
CA THR A 355 -1.40 15.48 -17.10
C THR A 355 -0.27 16.49 -17.26
N TYR A 356 0.80 16.06 -17.92
CA TYR A 356 1.89 16.96 -18.32
C TYR A 356 1.52 17.76 -19.56
N ARG A 357 2.03 18.99 -19.65
CA ARG A 357 1.85 19.88 -20.80
C ARG A 357 3.20 20.28 -21.36
N VAL A 358 3.27 20.41 -22.69
CA VAL A 358 4.45 20.98 -23.35
C VAL A 358 4.63 22.41 -22.83
N GLY A 359 5.85 22.72 -22.39
CA GLY A 359 6.20 24.00 -21.76
C GLY A 359 6.14 23.99 -20.23
N ASP A 360 5.60 22.94 -19.59
CA ASP A 360 5.71 22.79 -18.14
C ASP A 360 7.18 22.84 -17.72
N ARG A 361 7.50 23.63 -16.70
CA ARG A 361 8.88 23.91 -16.29
C ARG A 361 9.06 23.66 -14.81
N TYR A 362 10.11 22.92 -14.47
CA TYR A 362 10.49 22.58 -13.09
C TYR A 362 11.96 22.96 -12.88
N VAL A 363 12.24 23.74 -11.84
CA VAL A 363 13.59 24.14 -11.46
C VAL A 363 13.91 23.52 -10.12
N PHE A 364 15.00 22.75 -10.06
CA PHE A 364 15.51 22.12 -8.85
C PHE A 364 16.88 22.68 -8.50
N ARG A 365 17.23 22.65 -7.21
CA ARG A 365 18.61 22.78 -6.75
C ARG A 365 19.03 21.52 -6.01
N THR A 366 20.33 21.25 -5.98
CA THR A 366 20.92 20.23 -5.13
C THR A 366 21.72 20.86 -3.99
N LEU A 367 21.76 20.21 -2.85
CA LEU A 367 22.52 20.57 -1.66
C LEU A 367 23.26 19.33 -1.17
N ASP A 368 24.49 19.47 -0.70
CA ASP A 368 25.13 18.42 0.09
C ASP A 368 24.55 18.43 1.51
N LEU A 369 24.03 17.30 1.98
CA LEU A 369 23.30 17.24 3.25
C LEU A 369 24.18 17.39 4.50
N LEU A 370 25.50 17.19 4.40
CA LEU A 370 26.41 17.32 5.52
C LEU A 370 26.95 18.75 5.66
N THR A 371 27.25 19.38 4.53
CA THR A 371 27.90 20.70 4.47
C THR A 371 26.93 21.83 4.15
N ASN A 372 25.72 21.50 3.68
CA ASN A 372 24.70 22.42 3.17
C ASN A 372 25.18 23.30 1.99
N VAL A 373 26.23 22.87 1.29
CA VAL A 373 26.75 23.56 0.11
C VAL A 373 25.81 23.33 -1.07
N GLU A 374 25.36 24.42 -1.70
CA GLU A 374 24.55 24.36 -2.92
C GLU A 374 25.39 23.84 -4.09
N GLY A 375 24.87 22.81 -4.74
CA GLY A 375 25.45 22.18 -5.92
C GLY A 375 24.84 22.74 -7.20
N ARG A 376 24.17 21.88 -7.96
CA ARG A 376 23.68 22.21 -9.30
C ARG A 376 22.26 22.74 -9.24
N ARG A 377 21.94 23.66 -10.15
CA ARG A 377 20.56 23.99 -10.51
C ARG A 377 20.19 23.30 -11.81
N LEU A 378 19.03 22.66 -11.82
CA LEU A 378 18.53 21.86 -12.93
C LEU A 378 17.17 22.44 -13.35
N ALA A 379 17.09 22.96 -14.57
CA ALA A 379 15.84 23.41 -15.16
C ALA A 379 15.37 22.40 -16.21
N ASN A 380 14.23 21.79 -15.96
CA ASN A 380 13.61 20.78 -16.82
C ASN A 380 12.35 21.38 -17.42
N THR A 381 12.33 21.56 -18.74
CA THR A 381 11.15 22.04 -19.48
C THR A 381 10.63 20.90 -20.33
N VAL A 382 9.35 20.56 -20.18
CA VAL A 382 8.68 19.54 -20.98
C VAL A 382 8.67 20.01 -22.43
N SER A 383 9.32 19.23 -23.29
CA SER A 383 9.41 19.48 -24.73
C SER A 383 8.39 18.63 -25.49
N GLU A 384 8.09 17.43 -24.99
CA GLU A 384 7.11 16.51 -25.59
C GLU A 384 6.53 15.60 -24.50
N VAL A 385 5.26 15.21 -24.68
CA VAL A 385 4.58 14.22 -23.84
C VAL A 385 4.04 13.15 -24.77
N THR A 386 4.53 11.92 -24.61
CA THR A 386 4.07 10.77 -25.39
C THR A 386 3.00 9.99 -24.61
N GLU A 387 2.64 8.81 -25.12
CA GLU A 387 1.70 7.91 -24.45
C GLU A 387 2.23 7.38 -23.10
N ASP A 388 3.54 7.25 -22.93
CA ASP A 388 4.14 6.62 -21.76
C ASP A 388 5.32 7.42 -21.17
N GLN A 389 5.75 8.50 -21.83
CA GLN A 389 6.95 9.24 -21.47
C GLN A 389 6.72 10.75 -21.42
N VAL A 390 7.53 11.40 -20.59
CA VAL A 390 7.69 12.85 -20.56
C VAL A 390 9.12 13.17 -20.96
N ILE A 391 9.26 13.93 -22.04
CA ILE A 391 10.53 14.28 -22.64
C ILE A 391 10.83 15.73 -22.29
N TYR A 392 11.97 15.96 -21.64
CA TYR A 392 12.41 17.27 -21.17
C TYR A 392 13.65 17.73 -21.94
N ASN A 393 13.74 19.04 -22.14
CA ASN A 393 14.89 19.71 -22.74
C ASN A 393 15.36 19.02 -24.04
N ASN A 394 14.44 18.81 -24.98
CA ASN A 394 14.66 18.15 -26.26
C ASN A 394 15.31 16.75 -26.13
N GLY A 395 14.89 15.97 -25.12
CA GLY A 395 15.33 14.59 -24.92
C GLY A 395 16.64 14.44 -24.14
N ALA A 396 17.14 15.50 -23.51
CA ALA A 396 18.24 15.40 -22.56
C ALA A 396 17.83 14.61 -21.30
N LEU A 397 16.60 14.80 -20.83
CA LEU A 397 16.02 14.05 -19.72
C LEU A 397 14.72 13.40 -20.20
N VAL A 398 14.53 12.12 -19.89
CA VAL A 398 13.30 11.38 -20.20
C VAL A 398 12.86 10.63 -18.96
N THR A 399 11.58 10.76 -18.62
CA THR A 399 10.93 9.97 -17.56
C THR A 399 9.73 9.25 -18.12
N ASP A 400 9.22 8.26 -17.39
CA ASP A 400 7.83 7.86 -17.57
C ASP A 400 6.87 8.94 -17.02
N LEU A 401 5.56 8.66 -17.06
CA LEU A 401 4.53 9.57 -16.53
C LEU A 401 4.58 9.72 -15.01
N LEU A 402 4.94 8.67 -14.27
CA LEU A 402 5.10 8.73 -12.81
C LEU A 402 6.34 9.53 -12.39
N GLY A 403 7.24 9.81 -13.35
CA GLY A 403 8.45 10.55 -13.12
C GLY A 403 9.69 9.68 -12.85
N ASN A 404 9.58 8.37 -13.05
CA ASN A 404 10.70 7.44 -12.97
C ASN A 404 11.67 7.69 -14.12
N LEU A 405 12.97 7.68 -13.84
CA LEU A 405 13.99 8.03 -14.83
C LEU A 405 14.07 6.94 -15.91
N ILE A 406 14.17 7.35 -17.17
CA ILE A 406 14.47 6.49 -18.32
C ILE A 406 15.83 6.88 -18.91
N LYS A 407 16.08 8.19 -19.05
CA LYS A 407 17.34 8.75 -19.55
C LYS A 407 17.69 10.01 -18.80
N ARG A 408 18.97 10.17 -18.42
CA ARG A 408 19.49 11.39 -17.80
C ARG A 408 20.32 12.24 -18.78
N PRO A 409 20.53 13.54 -18.47
CA PRO A 409 21.36 14.44 -19.28
C PRO A 409 22.82 13.99 -19.44
N ASP A 410 23.33 13.19 -18.49
CA ASP A 410 24.68 12.61 -18.56
C ASP A 410 24.77 11.39 -19.50
N GLY A 411 23.66 11.02 -20.15
CA GLY A 411 23.56 9.89 -21.07
C GLY A 411 23.25 8.55 -20.40
N ALA A 412 23.19 8.49 -19.07
CA ALA A 412 22.83 7.25 -18.38
C ALA A 412 21.39 6.85 -18.68
N ARG A 413 21.18 5.54 -18.84
CA ARG A 413 19.88 4.92 -19.13
C ARG A 413 19.47 4.00 -18.00
N PHE A 414 18.17 3.93 -17.78
CA PHE A 414 17.56 3.21 -16.68
C PHE A 414 16.64 2.16 -17.28
N GLY A 415 16.76 0.93 -16.81
CA GLY A 415 15.75 -0.09 -17.07
C GLY A 415 14.40 0.29 -16.45
N PRO A 416 13.34 -0.47 -16.71
CA PRO A 416 12.04 -0.27 -16.07
C PRO A 416 12.21 -0.17 -14.56
N ASN A 417 11.69 0.90 -13.96
CA ASN A 417 11.83 1.14 -12.52
C ASN A 417 10.56 1.80 -11.98
N GLN A 418 10.19 1.44 -10.74
CA GLN A 418 8.99 1.92 -10.07
C GLN A 418 9.36 2.59 -8.74
N PHE A 419 10.09 3.70 -8.84
CA PHE A 419 10.45 4.50 -7.67
C PHE A 419 9.28 5.39 -7.21
N PHE A 420 8.51 5.93 -8.16
CA PHE A 420 7.30 6.71 -7.93
C PHE A 420 6.04 5.89 -8.25
N ILE A 421 4.93 6.27 -7.62
CA ILE A 421 3.62 5.60 -7.74
C ILE A 421 2.53 6.62 -8.03
N SER A 422 1.38 6.15 -8.50
CA SER A 422 0.26 7.03 -8.86
C SER A 422 -0.54 7.51 -7.65
N GLU A 423 -0.63 6.66 -6.62
CA GLU A 423 -1.52 6.84 -5.48
C GLU A 423 -0.76 6.65 -4.17
N TYR A 424 -0.73 7.71 -3.37
CA TYR A 424 -0.07 7.79 -2.07
C TYR A 424 -1.09 7.65 -0.95
N VAL A 425 -0.91 6.60 -0.14
CA VAL A 425 -1.69 6.30 1.07
C VAL A 425 -0.72 5.90 2.16
N LEU A 426 -0.97 6.34 3.39
CA LEU A 426 -0.11 6.00 4.54
C LEU A 426 0.00 4.48 4.70
N GLY A 427 1.22 4.01 4.96
CA GLY A 427 1.50 2.59 5.13
C GLY A 427 1.71 1.81 3.83
N LYS A 428 1.33 2.36 2.66
CA LYS A 428 1.52 1.68 1.36
C LYS A 428 3.00 1.36 1.13
N LYS A 429 3.29 0.09 0.81
CA LYS A 429 4.63 -0.44 0.53
C LYS A 429 4.74 -0.91 -0.91
N TRP A 430 5.93 -0.78 -1.50
CA TRP A 430 6.29 -1.41 -2.77
C TRP A 430 7.81 -1.57 -2.86
N ALA A 431 8.27 -2.39 -3.80
CA ALA A 431 9.68 -2.57 -4.09
C ALA A 431 9.98 -2.21 -5.53
N THR A 432 11.21 -1.79 -5.80
CA THR A 432 11.73 -1.57 -7.16
C THR A 432 13.10 -2.20 -7.28
N ARG A 433 13.36 -2.77 -8.45
CA ARG A 433 14.68 -3.24 -8.85
C ARG A 433 14.92 -2.87 -10.30
N TYR A 434 16.07 -2.29 -10.61
CA TYR A 434 16.36 -1.84 -11.96
C TYR A 434 17.86 -1.70 -12.22
N ALA A 435 18.21 -1.90 -13.49
CA ALA A 435 19.55 -1.66 -14.00
C ALA A 435 19.75 -0.17 -14.36
N ILE A 436 20.96 0.33 -14.12
CA ILE A 436 21.44 1.61 -14.63
C ILE A 436 22.63 1.33 -15.53
N HIS A 437 22.53 1.72 -16.80
CA HIS A 437 23.63 1.69 -17.76
C HIS A 437 24.25 3.07 -17.86
N PHE A 438 25.53 3.20 -17.51
CA PHE A 438 26.22 4.49 -17.52
C PHE A 438 26.75 4.84 -18.92
N ALA A 439 26.74 6.12 -19.26
CA ALA A 439 27.18 6.60 -20.57
C ALA A 439 28.65 6.28 -20.90
N LYS A 440 29.50 6.15 -19.86
CA LYS A 440 30.93 5.81 -20.01
C LYS A 440 31.18 4.29 -20.03
N GLY A 441 30.13 3.48 -20.14
CA GLY A 441 30.18 2.03 -19.98
C GLY A 441 30.00 1.59 -18.53
N GLY A 442 29.69 0.31 -18.35
CA GLY A 442 29.36 -0.28 -17.05
C GLY A 442 27.87 -0.24 -16.73
N GLU A 443 27.48 -1.11 -15.81
CA GLU A 443 26.13 -1.28 -15.32
C GLU A 443 26.14 -1.44 -13.80
N ASP A 444 25.08 -1.00 -13.15
CA ASP A 444 24.82 -1.28 -11.74
C ASP A 444 23.34 -1.62 -11.55
N VAL A 445 23.01 -2.30 -10.46
CA VAL A 445 21.64 -2.69 -10.13
C VAL A 445 21.26 -2.04 -8.83
N ILE A 446 20.15 -1.31 -8.84
CA ILE A 446 19.54 -0.73 -7.64
C ILE A 446 18.34 -1.58 -7.25
N GLU A 447 18.24 -1.88 -5.96
CA GLU A 447 17.10 -2.52 -5.33
C GLU A 447 16.70 -1.71 -4.10
N LEU A 448 15.41 -1.36 -3.99
CA LEU A 448 14.88 -0.53 -2.91
C LEU A 448 13.49 -1.03 -2.49
N ASP A 449 13.28 -1.07 -1.18
CA ASP A 449 11.97 -1.18 -0.54
C ASP A 449 11.49 0.21 -0.14
N LEU A 450 10.26 0.56 -0.48
CA LEU A 450 9.67 1.87 -0.27
C LEU A 450 8.40 1.78 0.57
N LYS A 451 8.18 2.78 1.44
CA LYS A 451 6.97 2.91 2.25
C LYS A 451 6.55 4.38 2.37
N VAL A 452 5.26 4.66 2.23
CA VAL A 452 4.68 5.94 2.65
C VAL A 452 4.61 5.97 4.17
N VAL A 453 5.48 6.73 4.82
CA VAL A 453 5.65 6.70 6.29
C VAL A 453 4.84 7.76 7.02
N GLY A 454 4.44 8.83 6.34
CA GLY A 454 3.79 9.95 7.00
C GLY A 454 3.31 11.04 6.05
N ARG A 455 2.64 12.02 6.64
CA ARG A 455 2.39 13.34 6.04
C ARG A 455 3.10 14.37 6.88
N GLU A 456 3.81 15.28 6.23
CA GLU A 456 4.43 16.41 6.90
C GLU A 456 4.48 17.63 5.98
N THR A 457 4.35 18.81 6.60
CA THR A 457 4.51 20.08 5.90
C THR A 457 5.99 20.40 5.77
N ILE A 458 6.45 20.65 4.55
CA ILE A 458 7.84 21.06 4.28
C ILE A 458 7.86 22.40 3.54
N THR A 459 8.91 23.17 3.76
CA THR A 459 9.17 24.43 3.04
C THR A 459 10.43 24.26 2.20
N VAL A 460 10.29 24.58 0.91
CA VAL A 460 11.37 24.64 -0.08
C VAL A 460 11.31 26.02 -0.76
N PRO A 461 12.29 26.44 -1.59
CA PRO A 461 12.24 27.76 -2.20
C PRO A 461 11.01 28.00 -3.09
N ALA A 462 10.40 26.94 -3.63
CA ALA A 462 9.14 27.03 -4.38
C ALA A 462 7.89 27.31 -3.51
N GLY A 463 8.00 27.25 -2.18
CA GLY A 463 6.90 27.46 -1.25
C GLY A 463 6.78 26.38 -0.17
N THR A 464 5.66 26.42 0.55
CA THR A 464 5.32 25.45 1.61
C THR A 464 4.26 24.48 1.10
N PHE A 465 4.47 23.19 1.32
CA PHE A 465 3.64 22.11 0.81
C PHE A 465 3.31 21.12 1.93
N ASP A 466 2.05 20.66 1.99
CA ASP A 466 1.69 19.48 2.77
C ASP A 466 1.96 18.24 1.93
N CYS A 467 2.92 17.44 2.35
CA CYS A 467 3.49 16.37 1.54
C CYS A 467 3.27 15.00 2.16
N TYR A 468 3.09 13.99 1.31
CA TYR A 468 3.39 12.61 1.70
C TYR A 468 4.90 12.42 1.74
N LYS A 469 5.36 11.79 2.81
CA LYS A 469 6.75 11.37 3.00
C LYS A 469 6.89 9.90 2.68
N VAL A 470 7.82 9.59 1.78
CA VAL A 470 8.20 8.22 1.43
C VAL A 470 9.63 7.99 1.87
N GLU A 471 9.87 6.85 2.51
CA GLU A 471 11.22 6.37 2.80
C GLU A 471 11.52 5.16 1.93
N ALA A 472 12.77 5.08 1.47
CA ALA A 472 13.27 4.03 0.62
C ALA A 472 14.61 3.52 1.15
N HIS A 473 14.72 2.21 1.32
CA HIS A 473 15.91 1.55 1.84
C HIS A 473 16.32 0.40 0.92
N GLY A 474 17.61 0.23 0.70
CA GLY A 474 18.09 -0.92 -0.07
C GLY A 474 19.54 -0.77 -0.49
N TRP A 475 19.87 -1.29 -1.67
CA TRP A 475 21.24 -1.52 -2.08
C TRP A 475 21.49 -1.15 -3.54
N THR A 476 22.74 -0.75 -3.79
CA THR A 476 23.34 -0.71 -5.13
C THR A 476 24.34 -1.87 -5.19
N LEU A 477 23.95 -2.93 -5.90
CA LEU A 477 24.55 -4.26 -5.78
C LEU A 477 26.00 -4.30 -6.28
N GLY A 478 26.28 -3.71 -7.44
CA GLY A 478 27.62 -3.73 -8.04
C GLY A 478 28.67 -2.97 -7.21
N GLN A 479 28.23 -2.08 -6.33
CA GLN A 479 29.10 -1.27 -5.47
C GLN A 479 29.11 -1.66 -4.00
N GLY A 480 28.33 -2.67 -3.59
CA GLY A 480 28.17 -3.06 -2.19
C GLY A 480 27.76 -1.88 -1.29
N GLN A 481 26.92 -0.99 -1.84
CA GLN A 481 26.56 0.28 -1.23
C GLN A 481 25.12 0.23 -0.74
N SER A 482 24.87 0.64 0.50
CA SER A 482 23.51 0.80 1.02
C SER A 482 22.96 2.19 0.72
N ASN A 483 21.67 2.22 0.49
CA ASN A 483 20.90 3.40 0.09
C ASN A 483 19.84 3.68 1.15
N GLU A 484 19.79 4.92 1.62
CA GLU A 484 18.70 5.43 2.47
C GLU A 484 18.21 6.73 1.85
N TRP A 485 17.06 6.69 1.20
CA TRP A 485 16.49 7.83 0.50
C TRP A 485 15.13 8.19 1.10
N LYS A 486 14.78 9.47 1.01
CA LYS A 486 13.50 10.01 1.45
C LYS A 486 12.99 10.99 0.43
N TYR A 487 11.72 10.96 0.11
CA TYR A 487 11.16 11.97 -0.78
C TYR A 487 9.79 12.45 -0.34
N TRP A 488 9.48 13.65 -0.79
CA TRP A 488 8.25 14.36 -0.48
C TRP A 488 7.50 14.66 -1.77
N VAL A 489 6.23 14.29 -1.81
CA VAL A 489 5.32 14.60 -2.92
C VAL A 489 4.09 15.31 -2.40
N ALA A 490 3.61 16.28 -3.17
CA ALA A 490 2.32 16.93 -2.97
C ALA A 490 1.46 16.65 -4.22
N PRO A 491 0.85 15.45 -4.32
CA PRO A 491 0.23 14.95 -5.55
C PRO A 491 -0.90 15.85 -6.08
N ASP A 492 -1.54 16.61 -5.19
CA ASP A 492 -2.61 17.56 -5.44
C ASP A 492 -2.12 18.95 -5.93
N LYS A 493 -0.81 19.21 -5.86
CA LYS A 493 -0.20 20.50 -6.24
C LYS A 493 0.77 20.38 -7.39
N VAL A 494 1.71 19.44 -7.28
CA VAL A 494 2.82 19.29 -8.21
C VAL A 494 2.94 17.82 -8.58
N ASN A 495 2.95 17.53 -9.87
CA ASN A 495 3.12 16.20 -10.45
C ASN A 495 4.59 15.72 -10.44
N ARG A 496 5.42 16.32 -9.60
CA ARG A 496 6.84 16.03 -9.42
C ARG A 496 7.17 16.07 -7.94
N VAL A 497 8.29 15.46 -7.59
CA VAL A 497 8.84 15.48 -6.24
C VAL A 497 9.08 16.93 -5.77
N ILE A 498 8.70 17.24 -4.53
CA ILE A 498 8.97 18.54 -3.89
C ILE A 498 10.40 18.56 -3.34
N ALA A 499 10.82 17.47 -2.71
CA ALA A 499 12.20 17.26 -2.28
C ALA A 499 12.56 15.76 -2.27
N LEU A 500 13.84 15.45 -2.45
CA LEU A 500 14.43 14.12 -2.37
C LEU A 500 15.75 14.23 -1.61
N GLU A 501 15.91 13.44 -0.55
CA GLU A 501 17.16 13.23 0.15
C GLU A 501 17.68 11.84 -0.16
N ALA A 502 18.97 11.73 -0.40
CA ALA A 502 19.61 10.46 -0.71
C ALA A 502 20.95 10.35 0.03
N TRP A 503 21.08 9.28 0.80
CA TRP A 503 22.32 8.87 1.46
C TRP A 503 22.83 7.59 0.82
N TRP A 504 24.10 7.61 0.45
CA TRP A 504 24.83 6.46 -0.08
C TRP A 504 25.94 6.09 0.89
N ARG A 505 25.95 4.85 1.40
CA ARG A 505 26.91 4.39 2.40
C ARG A 505 27.63 3.11 1.97
N ARG A 506 28.90 3.00 2.33
CA ARG A 506 29.66 1.75 2.24
C ARG A 506 30.12 1.38 3.65
N GLY A 507 29.51 0.35 4.22
CA GLY A 507 29.60 0.09 5.66
C GLY A 507 29.14 1.31 6.46
N ASN A 508 29.94 1.76 7.42
CA ASN A 508 29.61 2.93 8.26
C ASN A 508 30.02 4.29 7.65
N ARG A 509 30.58 4.31 6.44
CA ARG A 509 31.05 5.56 5.81
C ARG A 509 30.01 6.10 4.84
N ILE A 510 29.66 7.37 5.00
CA ILE A 510 28.88 8.13 4.01
C ILE A 510 29.80 8.43 2.82
N VAL A 511 29.42 7.90 1.66
CA VAL A 511 30.14 8.11 0.39
C VAL A 511 29.63 9.37 -0.29
N ARG A 512 28.32 9.58 -0.24
CA ARG A 512 27.65 10.75 -0.80
C ARG A 512 26.36 11.00 -0.04
N SER A 513 25.99 12.27 0.07
CA SER A 513 24.71 12.69 0.62
C SER A 513 24.19 13.89 -0.17
N GLU A 514 22.96 13.83 -0.65
CA GLU A 514 22.41 14.89 -1.50
C GLU A 514 20.95 15.13 -1.15
N ARG A 515 20.57 16.40 -1.12
CA ARG A 515 19.18 16.85 -1.13
C ARG A 515 18.91 17.57 -2.44
N GLN A 516 17.93 17.11 -3.20
CA GLN A 516 17.33 17.84 -4.30
C GLN A 516 16.01 18.46 -3.84
N GLU A 517 15.76 19.72 -4.15
CA GLU A 517 14.50 20.38 -3.79
C GLU A 517 14.02 21.35 -4.85
N LEU A 518 12.70 21.51 -4.93
CA LEU A 518 12.01 22.34 -5.89
C LEU A 518 12.22 23.82 -5.57
N VAL A 519 12.76 24.54 -6.54
CA VAL A 519 13.01 25.99 -6.47
C VAL A 519 11.88 26.78 -7.09
N ALA A 520 11.36 26.32 -8.23
CA ALA A 520 10.22 26.93 -8.91
C ALA A 520 9.55 25.90 -9.81
N TYR A 521 8.25 26.07 -10.05
CA TYR A 521 7.53 25.33 -11.08
C TYR A 521 6.54 26.24 -11.80
N THR A 522 6.26 25.94 -13.05
CA THR A 522 5.28 26.65 -13.87
C THR A 522 4.57 25.64 -14.76
N ARG A 523 3.23 25.65 -14.71
CA ARG A 523 2.41 24.87 -15.64
C ARG A 523 2.12 25.71 -16.88
N ALA A 524 2.26 25.12 -18.06
CA ALA A 524 1.85 25.76 -19.30
C ALA A 524 0.32 25.92 -19.33
N GLY A 525 -0.15 27.03 -19.91
CA GLY A 525 -1.57 27.38 -20.04
C GLY A 525 -2.35 26.38 -20.86
#